data_AF-A0A962NJP0-F1
#
_entry.id   AF-A0A962NJP0-F1
#
_cell.length_a   1.000
_cell.length_b   1.000
_cell.length_c   1.000
_cell.angle_alpha   90.00
_cell.angle_beta   90.00
_cell.angle_gamma   90.00
#
_symmetry.space_group_name_H-M   'P 1'
#
loop_
_entity.id
_entity.type
_entity.pdbx_description
1 polymer ?
#
loop_
_entity_poly.entity_id
_entity_poly.type
_entity_poly.pdbx_seq_one_letter_code
_entity_poly.pdbx_strand_id
1 'polypeptide(L)'
;AAVDPQTGQAEAGSPDIASTDISSIRLASVLEQPVWLLAGQRFDAVSGTLLPPVTEDQARQIVNHRSSFAVKHAEWIETVAPDSEYRGGELPAWRLHLQDADDAVIYVGAHSGAIRAVRTTPWRWFDFLWMLHVMDYEERENFNHWLIQAMAILGLATVLSGLILFGWSQTSQWQRRRHRRATA
;
A
#
# COMPACT_ATOMS: atom_id res chain seq x y z
N ALA A 1 -46.74 0.36 24.49
CA ALA A 1 -47.33 1.53 23.80
C ALA A 1 -47.53 2.64 24.81
N ALA A 2 -46.57 3.56 24.90
CA ALA A 2 -46.72 4.82 25.61
C ALA A 2 -46.11 5.87 24.68
N VAL A 3 -46.95 6.78 24.20
CA VAL A 3 -46.62 7.83 23.23
C VAL A 3 -46.49 9.13 24.01
N ASP A 4 -45.30 9.71 24.03
CA ASP A 4 -45.01 11.07 24.50
C ASP A 4 -45.18 12.04 23.29
N PRO A 5 -46.01 13.10 23.38
CA PRO A 5 -46.45 13.85 22.20
C PRO A 5 -45.65 15.12 21.85
N GLN A 6 -44.38 15.29 22.25
CA GLN A 6 -43.69 16.62 22.08
C GLN A 6 -42.31 16.64 21.39
N THR A 7 -41.82 15.55 20.82
CA THR A 7 -40.60 15.62 19.97
C THR A 7 -40.75 14.71 18.75
N GLY A 8 -40.96 15.31 17.58
CA GLY A 8 -40.94 14.64 16.28
C GLY A 8 -39.53 14.23 15.85
N GLN A 9 -38.71 13.73 16.78
CA GLN A 9 -37.48 13.03 16.46
C GLN A 9 -37.79 11.55 16.68
N ALA A 10 -37.85 10.80 15.59
CA ALA A 10 -37.69 9.37 15.68
C ALA A 10 -36.35 9.16 16.40
N GLU A 11 -36.39 8.67 17.65
CA GLU A 11 -35.21 8.07 18.27
C GLU A 11 -34.76 7.01 17.28
N ALA A 12 -33.71 7.32 16.53
CA ALA A 12 -32.99 6.36 15.73
C ALA A 12 -32.57 5.29 16.73
N GLY A 13 -33.27 4.15 16.70
CA GLY A 13 -33.00 3.04 17.59
C GLY A 13 -31.52 2.77 17.53
N SER A 14 -30.83 2.96 18.66
CA SER A 14 -29.43 2.55 18.76
C SER A 14 -29.40 1.09 18.33
N PRO A 15 -28.62 0.72 17.30
CA PRO A 15 -28.51 -0.68 16.90
C PRO A 15 -28.13 -1.44 18.17
N ASP A 16 -28.96 -2.41 18.56
CA ASP A 16 -28.81 -3.14 19.82
C ASP A 16 -27.50 -3.95 19.79
N ILE A 17 -26.42 -3.28 20.21
CA ILE A 17 -25.02 -3.74 20.19
C ILE A 17 -24.72 -4.73 21.32
N ALA A 18 -25.74 -5.15 22.09
CA ALA A 18 -25.60 -5.94 23.30
C ALA A 18 -25.19 -7.42 23.08
N SER A 19 -25.08 -7.91 21.84
CA SER A 19 -24.84 -9.34 21.57
C SER A 19 -23.67 -9.67 20.64
N THR A 20 -22.88 -8.69 20.20
CA THR A 20 -21.74 -8.95 19.29
C THR A 20 -20.42 -8.51 19.94
N ASP A 21 -19.42 -9.38 19.87
CA ASP A 21 -18.05 -9.08 20.34
C ASP A 21 -17.42 -8.08 19.35
N ILE A 22 -17.55 -6.78 19.63
CA ILE A 22 -17.12 -5.72 18.72
C ILE A 22 -15.63 -5.43 18.94
N SER A 23 -14.80 -5.93 18.03
CA SER A 23 -13.34 -5.71 18.06
C SER A 23 -12.90 -4.33 17.56
N SER A 24 -13.72 -3.66 16.73
CA SER A 24 -13.43 -2.30 16.25
C SER A 24 -14.70 -1.56 15.83
N ILE A 25 -14.75 -0.26 16.14
CA ILE A 25 -15.76 0.68 15.66
C ILE A 25 -15.08 1.83 14.92
N ARG A 26 -15.55 2.15 13.71
CA ARG A 26 -15.04 3.28 12.92
C ARG A 26 -16.20 4.02 12.27
N LEU A 27 -16.25 5.34 12.43
CA LEU A 27 -17.14 6.21 11.67
C LEU A 27 -16.45 6.61 10.37
N ALA A 28 -17.14 6.46 9.24
CA ALA A 28 -16.66 6.87 7.93
C ALA A 28 -17.74 7.67 7.18
N SER A 29 -17.33 8.52 6.26
CA SER A 29 -18.24 9.18 5.30
C SER A 29 -18.06 8.54 3.93
N VAL A 30 -19.14 7.94 3.42
CA VAL A 30 -19.19 7.32 2.08
C VAL A 30 -20.32 7.98 1.31
N LEU A 31 -19.99 8.61 0.18
CA LEU A 31 -20.95 9.37 -0.63
C LEU A 31 -21.76 10.39 0.20
N GLU A 32 -21.07 11.12 1.09
CA GLU A 32 -21.65 12.10 2.01
C GLU A 32 -22.62 11.53 3.05
N GLN A 33 -22.81 10.21 3.09
CA GLN A 33 -23.58 9.53 4.12
C GLN A 33 -22.66 9.04 5.24
N PRO A 34 -22.98 9.33 6.52
CA PRO A 34 -22.23 8.80 7.64
C PRO A 34 -22.57 7.32 7.83
N VAL A 35 -21.54 6.48 7.89
CA VAL A 35 -21.65 5.02 7.99
C VAL A 35 -20.77 4.54 9.15
N TRP A 36 -21.36 3.71 10.02
CA TRP A 36 -20.64 2.95 11.04
C TRP A 36 -20.08 1.66 10.44
N LEU A 37 -18.80 1.41 10.69
CA LEU A 37 -18.14 0.15 10.40
C LEU A 37 -17.91 -0.57 11.72
N LEU A 38 -18.58 -1.70 11.90
CA LEU A 38 -18.61 -2.50 13.11
C LEU A 38 -18.21 -3.93 12.75
N ALA A 39 -17.04 -4.38 13.20
CA ALA A 39 -16.55 -5.75 13.00
C ALA A 39 -16.68 -6.29 11.54
N GLY A 40 -16.48 -5.43 10.54
CA GLY A 40 -16.60 -5.79 9.11
C GLY A 40 -18.01 -5.62 8.52
N GLN A 41 -19.00 -5.20 9.31
CA GLN A 41 -20.34 -4.86 8.84
C GLN A 41 -20.52 -3.34 8.74
N ARG A 42 -21.44 -2.91 7.87
CA ARG A 42 -21.78 -1.50 7.66
C ARG A 42 -23.15 -1.20 8.22
N PHE A 43 -23.28 -0.09 8.94
CA PHE A 43 -24.56 0.40 9.42
C PHE A 43 -24.72 1.87 9.06
N ASP A 44 -25.93 2.27 8.69
CA ASP A 44 -26.24 3.69 8.51
C ASP A 44 -26.15 4.38 9.88
N ALA A 45 -25.37 5.46 9.96
CA ALA A 45 -25.16 6.17 11.22
C ALA A 45 -26.37 7.00 11.68
N VAL A 46 -27.34 7.25 10.79
CA VAL A 46 -28.56 7.98 11.12
C VAL A 46 -29.70 7.02 11.48
N SER A 47 -29.86 5.92 10.74
CA SER A 47 -30.97 4.98 10.95
C SER A 47 -30.61 3.75 11.79
N GLY A 48 -29.32 3.43 11.95
CA GLY A 48 -28.87 2.21 12.63
C GLY A 48 -29.10 0.93 11.82
N THR A 49 -29.59 1.03 10.58
CA THR A 49 -29.90 -0.13 9.74
C THR A 49 -28.63 -0.77 9.18
N LEU A 50 -28.62 -2.11 9.10
CA LEU A 50 -27.54 -2.87 8.46
C LEU A 50 -27.57 -2.59 6.95
N LEU A 51 -26.48 -2.05 6.42
CA LEU A 51 -26.29 -1.80 5.00
C LEU A 51 -25.67 -3.03 4.33
N PRO A 52 -26.11 -3.40 3.12
CA PRO A 52 -25.43 -4.39 2.31
C PRO A 52 -23.99 -3.93 1.96
N PRO A 53 -23.12 -4.85 1.50
CA PRO A 53 -21.83 -4.48 0.94
C PRO A 53 -21.99 -3.45 -0.19
N VAL A 54 -20.97 -2.63 -0.39
CA VAL A 54 -20.94 -1.61 -1.45
C VAL A 54 -21.27 -2.27 -2.78
N THR A 55 -22.25 -1.74 -3.51
CA THR A 55 -22.62 -2.24 -4.83
C THR A 55 -21.66 -1.72 -5.90
N GLU A 56 -21.67 -2.34 -7.09
CA GLU A 56 -20.84 -1.88 -8.21
C GLU A 56 -21.11 -0.40 -8.55
N ASP A 57 -22.39 0.00 -8.60
CA ASP A 57 -22.79 1.37 -8.89
C ASP A 57 -22.28 2.35 -7.84
N GLN A 58 -22.37 1.98 -6.56
CA GLN A 58 -21.83 2.79 -5.47
C GLN A 58 -20.30 2.90 -5.57
N ALA A 59 -19.60 1.80 -5.87
CA ALA A 59 -18.16 1.80 -6.06
C ALA A 59 -17.74 2.73 -7.23
N ARG A 60 -18.47 2.67 -8.35
CA ARG A 60 -18.27 3.57 -9.50
C ARG A 60 -18.52 5.04 -9.12
N GLN A 61 -19.57 5.34 -8.36
CA GLN A 61 -19.84 6.70 -7.88
C GLN A 61 -18.74 7.20 -6.93
N ILE A 62 -18.25 6.36 -6.01
CA ILE A 62 -17.17 6.72 -5.09
C ILE A 62 -15.91 7.10 -5.87
N VAL A 63 -15.58 6.33 -6.91
CA VAL A 63 -14.44 6.62 -7.77
C VAL A 63 -14.66 7.89 -8.59
N ASN A 64 -15.80 8.03 -9.27
CA ASN A 64 -16.11 9.21 -10.09
C ASN A 64 -16.17 10.51 -9.27
N HIS A 65 -16.56 10.43 -7.99
CA HIS A 65 -16.55 11.58 -7.09
C HIS A 65 -15.13 12.02 -6.70
N ARG A 66 -14.17 11.08 -6.67
CA ARG A 66 -12.78 11.36 -6.28
C ARG A 66 -11.82 11.49 -7.44
N SER A 67 -12.19 11.01 -8.62
CA SER A 67 -11.40 11.08 -9.84
C SER A 67 -12.24 11.53 -11.01
N SER A 68 -11.69 12.41 -11.85
CA SER A 68 -12.36 12.91 -13.06
C SER A 68 -12.39 11.89 -14.23
N PHE A 69 -11.89 10.68 -14.01
CA PHE A 69 -11.75 9.64 -15.04
C PHE A 69 -12.92 8.66 -14.98
N ALA A 70 -13.39 8.22 -16.14
CA ALA A 70 -14.47 7.25 -16.24
C ALA A 70 -13.98 5.85 -15.84
N VAL A 71 -14.83 5.05 -15.18
CA VAL A 71 -14.53 3.65 -14.88
C VAL A 71 -14.89 2.76 -16.08
N LYS A 72 -13.88 2.11 -16.68
CA LYS A 72 -14.03 1.16 -17.79
C LYS A 72 -14.69 -0.14 -17.36
N HIS A 73 -14.20 -0.74 -16.27
CA HIS A 73 -14.67 -2.03 -15.77
C HIS A 73 -14.52 -2.11 -14.25
N ALA A 74 -15.43 -2.81 -13.58
CA ALA A 74 -15.38 -3.07 -12.15
C ALA A 74 -15.52 -4.58 -11.91
N GLU A 75 -14.65 -5.12 -11.07
CA GLU A 75 -14.58 -6.54 -10.75
C GLU A 75 -14.65 -6.72 -9.24
N TRP A 76 -15.44 -7.69 -8.78
CA TRP A 76 -15.52 -8.07 -7.37
C TRP A 76 -14.41 -9.06 -7.04
N ILE A 77 -13.60 -8.74 -6.02
CA ILE A 77 -12.51 -9.59 -5.54
C ILE A 77 -12.75 -10.03 -4.10
N GLU A 78 -12.87 -11.34 -3.89
CA GLU A 78 -13.03 -11.94 -2.56
C GLU A 78 -11.69 -12.33 -1.94
N THR A 79 -10.76 -12.77 -2.80
CA THR A 79 -9.41 -13.15 -2.42
C THR A 79 -8.42 -12.55 -3.39
N VAL A 80 -7.22 -12.28 -2.89
CA VAL A 80 -6.09 -11.85 -3.70
C VAL A 80 -4.96 -12.84 -3.52
N ALA A 81 -4.25 -13.13 -4.60
CA ALA A 81 -3.07 -13.97 -4.54
C ALA A 81 -1.98 -13.28 -3.68
N PRO A 82 -1.09 -14.05 -3.03
CA PRO A 82 -0.02 -13.49 -2.18
C PRO A 82 0.91 -12.54 -2.93
N ASP A 83 1.04 -12.68 -4.24
CA ASP A 83 1.86 -11.86 -5.13
C ASP A 83 1.12 -10.63 -5.70
N SER A 84 -0.18 -10.50 -5.45
CA SER A 84 -1.04 -9.44 -5.97
C SER A 84 -0.56 -8.03 -5.58
N GLU A 85 -0.89 -7.02 -6.39
CA GLU A 85 -0.60 -5.60 -6.14
C GLU A 85 -1.38 -5.01 -4.93
N TYR A 86 -2.34 -5.77 -4.40
CA TYR A 86 -3.24 -5.41 -3.32
C TYR A 86 -3.07 -6.34 -2.10
N ARG A 87 -1.87 -6.39 -1.50
CA ARG A 87 -1.60 -7.15 -0.27
C ARG A 87 -2.02 -6.37 0.98
N GLY A 88 -2.59 -7.08 1.97
CA GLY A 88 -2.98 -6.51 3.27
C GLY A 88 -4.17 -5.53 3.22
N GLY A 89 -4.83 -5.42 2.06
CA GLY A 89 -6.01 -4.62 1.89
C GLY A 89 -7.26 -5.28 2.49
N GLU A 90 -8.30 -4.49 2.67
CA GLU A 90 -9.61 -5.00 3.08
C GLU A 90 -10.21 -5.87 1.96
N LEU A 91 -10.65 -7.07 2.32
CA LEU A 91 -11.34 -8.03 1.47
C LEU A 91 -12.71 -8.37 2.08
N PRO A 92 -13.74 -8.63 1.27
CA PRO A 92 -13.82 -8.41 -0.18
C PRO A 92 -13.69 -6.94 -0.59
N ALA A 93 -13.31 -6.71 -1.85
CA ALA A 93 -13.13 -5.38 -2.43
C ALA A 93 -13.60 -5.32 -3.89
N TRP A 94 -13.83 -4.12 -4.40
CA TRP A 94 -14.03 -3.83 -5.81
C TRP A 94 -12.72 -3.35 -6.42
N ARG A 95 -12.34 -3.95 -7.55
CA ARG A 95 -11.25 -3.53 -8.41
C ARG A 95 -11.81 -2.78 -9.61
N LEU A 96 -11.59 -1.46 -9.67
CA LEU A 96 -12.10 -0.59 -10.72
C LEU A 96 -10.94 -0.17 -11.64
N HIS A 97 -11.09 -0.46 -12.93
CA HIS A 97 -10.17 -0.04 -13.98
C HIS A 97 -10.63 1.29 -14.56
N LEU A 98 -9.78 2.30 -14.50
CA LEU A 98 -10.04 3.62 -15.06
C LEU A 98 -9.75 3.66 -16.55
N GLN A 99 -10.52 4.48 -17.27
CA GLN A 99 -10.31 4.83 -18.66
C GLN A 99 -9.40 6.06 -18.73
N ASP A 100 -8.42 6.04 -19.64
CA ASP A 100 -7.52 7.17 -19.98
C ASP A 100 -6.60 7.69 -18.85
N ALA A 101 -6.50 6.96 -17.74
CA ALA A 101 -5.66 7.31 -16.59
C ALA A 101 -4.47 6.35 -16.42
N ASP A 102 -3.65 6.16 -17.47
CA ASP A 102 -2.46 5.29 -17.42
C ASP A 102 -2.74 3.87 -16.86
N ASP A 103 -3.84 3.24 -17.28
CA ASP A 103 -4.31 1.95 -16.77
C ASP A 103 -4.41 1.89 -15.23
N ALA A 104 -4.81 3.01 -14.61
CA ALA A 104 -4.97 3.08 -13.17
C ALA A 104 -6.06 2.12 -12.67
N VAL A 105 -5.70 1.38 -11.63
CA VAL A 105 -6.57 0.46 -10.91
C VAL A 105 -6.81 1.00 -9.52
N ILE A 106 -8.08 1.17 -9.18
CA ILE A 106 -8.51 1.61 -7.85
C ILE A 106 -9.16 0.44 -7.14
N TYR A 107 -8.75 0.23 -5.89
CA TYR A 107 -9.33 -0.76 -5.00
C TYR A 107 -10.22 -0.08 -3.96
N VAL A 108 -11.49 -0.46 -3.92
CA VAL A 108 -12.50 0.05 -2.97
C VAL A 108 -12.93 -1.09 -2.07
N GLY A 109 -12.79 -0.95 -0.75
CA GLY A 109 -13.25 -1.99 0.17
C GLY A 109 -14.77 -2.19 0.08
N ALA A 110 -15.25 -3.43 0.02
CA ALA A 110 -16.68 -3.70 -0.08
C ALA A 110 -17.43 -3.38 1.22
N HIS A 111 -16.76 -3.49 2.37
CA HIS A 111 -17.35 -3.12 3.66
C HIS A 111 -17.06 -1.67 4.01
N SER A 112 -15.86 -1.15 3.88
CA SER A 112 -15.63 0.28 4.23
C SER A 112 -16.10 1.26 3.17
N GLY A 113 -16.15 0.89 1.88
CA GLY A 113 -16.35 1.83 0.77
C GLY A 113 -15.22 2.86 0.68
N ALA A 114 -14.13 2.65 1.40
CA ALA A 114 -12.96 3.49 1.33
C ALA A 114 -12.07 3.03 0.17
N ILE A 115 -11.48 4.00 -0.53
CA ILE A 115 -10.41 3.74 -1.47
C ILE A 115 -9.18 3.31 -0.67
N ARG A 116 -8.75 2.05 -0.84
CA ARG A 116 -7.65 1.45 -0.10
C ARG A 116 -6.32 1.57 -0.82
N ALA A 117 -6.35 1.44 -2.14
CA ALA A 117 -5.16 1.56 -2.97
C ALA A 117 -5.51 2.18 -4.32
N VAL A 118 -4.60 3.02 -4.79
CA VAL A 118 -4.59 3.52 -6.17
C VAL A 118 -3.28 3.02 -6.76
N ARG A 119 -3.36 2.29 -7.87
CA ARG A 119 -2.22 1.73 -8.59
C ARG A 119 -2.21 2.31 -9.98
N THR A 120 -1.18 3.05 -10.33
CA THR A 120 -1.02 3.69 -11.65
C THR A 120 0.21 3.12 -12.35
N THR A 121 0.27 3.19 -13.69
CA THR A 121 1.44 2.71 -14.44
C THR A 121 2.74 3.42 -14.04
N PRO A 122 2.79 4.75 -13.83
CA PRO A 122 4.00 5.41 -13.32
C PRO A 122 4.45 4.88 -11.95
N TRP A 123 3.50 4.55 -11.07
CA TRP A 123 3.82 3.95 -9.77
C TRP A 123 4.43 2.56 -9.93
N ARG A 124 3.95 1.73 -10.87
CA ARG A 124 4.54 0.42 -11.18
C ARG A 124 5.99 0.55 -11.68
N TRP A 125 6.28 1.54 -12.52
CA TRP A 125 7.65 1.82 -12.97
C TRP A 125 8.55 2.28 -11.82
N PHE A 126 8.04 3.16 -10.97
CA PHE A 126 8.75 3.57 -9.76
C PHE A 126 9.08 2.37 -8.87
N ASP A 127 8.08 1.52 -8.62
CA ASP A 127 8.19 0.32 -7.80
C ASP A 127 9.16 -0.73 -8.40
N PHE A 128 9.21 -0.86 -9.73
CA PHE A 128 10.22 -1.66 -10.42
C PHE A 128 11.64 -1.10 -10.22
N LEU A 129 11.83 0.20 -10.42
CA LEU A 129 13.13 0.85 -10.20
C LEU A 129 13.53 0.81 -8.73
N TRP A 130 12.56 0.87 -7.83
CA TRP A 130 12.76 0.72 -6.40
C TRP A 130 13.21 -0.69 -6.03
N MET A 131 12.56 -1.71 -6.59
CA MET A 131 12.95 -3.12 -6.45
C MET A 131 14.39 -3.34 -6.95
N LEU A 132 14.76 -2.74 -8.08
CA LEU A 132 16.14 -2.76 -8.58
C LEU A 132 17.12 -2.01 -7.66
N HIS A 133 16.71 -0.89 -7.07
CA HIS A 133 17.58 -0.08 -6.21
C HIS A 133 17.86 -0.77 -4.87
N VAL A 134 16.82 -1.34 -4.25
CA VAL A 134 16.91 -2.03 -2.95
C VAL A 134 17.32 -3.50 -3.13
N MET A 135 17.23 -4.05 -4.35
CA MET A 135 17.55 -5.44 -4.69
C MET A 135 16.70 -6.49 -3.96
N ASP A 136 15.59 -6.09 -3.32
CA ASP A 136 14.62 -6.97 -2.67
C ASP A 136 13.41 -7.18 -3.57
N TYR A 137 13.26 -8.40 -4.09
CA TYR A 137 12.27 -8.78 -5.10
C TYR A 137 11.00 -9.43 -4.51
N GLU A 138 10.99 -9.82 -3.24
CA GLU A 138 9.89 -10.59 -2.62
C GLU A 138 8.97 -9.72 -1.76
N GLU A 139 9.55 -9.08 -0.75
CA GLU A 139 8.78 -8.32 0.25
C GLU A 139 8.92 -6.80 0.03
N ARG A 140 9.98 -6.37 -0.67
CA ARG A 140 10.30 -4.96 -0.98
C ARG A 140 10.41 -4.07 0.26
N GLU A 141 10.61 -4.69 1.42
CA GLU A 141 10.66 -4.06 2.74
C GLU A 141 11.90 -4.48 3.53
N ASN A 142 12.67 -5.47 3.05
CA ASN A 142 13.79 -6.05 3.78
C ASN A 142 15.17 -5.85 3.10
N PHE A 143 15.98 -4.99 3.71
CA PHE A 143 17.35 -4.69 3.24
C PHE A 143 18.37 -5.79 3.56
N ASN A 144 18.05 -6.76 4.42
CA ASN A 144 19.00 -7.76 4.90
C ASN A 144 18.87 -9.09 4.15
N HIS A 145 19.03 -9.07 2.83
CA HIS A 145 19.02 -10.27 2.00
C HIS A 145 20.40 -10.54 1.39
N TRP A 146 20.63 -11.80 1.01
CA TRP A 146 21.94 -12.34 0.63
C TRP A 146 22.67 -11.54 -0.46
N LEU A 147 21.92 -10.90 -1.36
CA LEU A 147 22.45 -10.15 -2.49
C LEU A 147 23.13 -8.84 -2.06
N ILE A 148 22.51 -8.08 -1.14
CA ILE A 148 23.14 -6.92 -0.51
C ILE A 148 24.39 -7.33 0.27
N GLN A 149 24.33 -8.46 0.99
CA GLN A 149 25.49 -8.96 1.73
C GLN A 149 26.66 -9.34 0.81
N ALA A 150 26.38 -9.98 -0.33
CA ALA A 150 27.38 -10.29 -1.34
C ALA A 150 28.00 -9.02 -1.95
N MET A 151 27.18 -8.00 -2.27
CA MET A 151 27.67 -6.71 -2.76
C MET A 151 28.54 -6.00 -1.72
N ALA A 152 28.20 -6.07 -0.43
CA ALA A 152 29.02 -5.51 0.64
C ALA A 152 30.40 -6.20 0.74
N ILE A 153 30.43 -7.54 0.65
CA ILE A 153 31.68 -8.31 0.64
C ILE A 153 32.52 -7.95 -0.61
N LEU A 154 31.89 -7.85 -1.78
CA LEU A 154 32.57 -7.47 -3.02
C LEU A 154 33.14 -6.04 -2.93
N GLY A 155 32.38 -5.10 -2.36
CA GLY A 155 32.84 -3.73 -2.10
C GLY A 155 34.04 -3.71 -1.16
N LEU A 156 33.99 -4.48 -0.07
CA LEU A 156 35.10 -4.62 0.85
C LEU A 156 36.34 -5.22 0.16
N ALA A 157 36.17 -6.29 -0.62
CA ALA A 157 37.24 -6.90 -1.40
C ALA A 157 37.86 -5.92 -2.39
N THR A 158 37.04 -5.08 -3.04
CA THR A 158 37.49 -4.04 -3.97
C THR A 158 38.32 -2.99 -3.26
N VAL A 159 37.87 -2.47 -2.11
CA VAL A 159 38.64 -1.52 -1.30
C VAL A 159 39.96 -2.12 -0.83
N LEU A 160 39.94 -3.35 -0.31
CA LEU A 160 41.15 -4.04 0.13
C LEU A 160 42.14 -4.25 -1.03
N SER A 161 41.65 -4.64 -2.20
CA SER A 161 42.49 -4.81 -3.39
C SER A 161 43.16 -3.49 -3.79
N GLY A 162 42.44 -2.37 -3.73
CA GLY A 162 42.98 -1.03 -4.00
C GLY A 162 44.05 -0.61 -2.99
N LEU A 163 43.83 -0.87 -1.70
CA LEU A 163 44.82 -0.59 -0.65
C LEU A 163 46.10 -1.42 -0.81
N ILE A 164 45.96 -2.72 -1.13
CA ILE A 164 47.10 -3.61 -1.40
C ILE A 164 47.89 -3.09 -2.61
N LEU A 165 47.20 -2.78 -3.71
CA LEU A 165 47.84 -2.28 -4.93
C LEU A 165 48.56 -0.93 -4.67
N PHE A 166 47.94 -0.04 -3.89
CA PHE A 166 48.54 1.23 -3.51
C PHE A 166 49.81 1.04 -2.67
N GLY A 167 49.76 0.17 -1.65
CA GLY A 167 50.93 -0.15 -0.82
C GLY A 167 52.07 -0.76 -1.64
N TRP A 168 51.75 -1.67 -2.57
CA TRP A 168 52.75 -2.26 -3.46
C TRP A 168 53.37 -1.24 -4.43
N SER A 169 52.55 -0.34 -4.99
CA SER A 169 53.03 0.77 -5.81
C SER A 169 53.97 1.71 -5.05
N GLN A 170 53.59 2.14 -3.84
CA GLN A 170 54.39 3.06 -3.03
C GLN A 170 55.75 2.47 -2.63
N THR A 171 55.78 1.22 -2.20
CA THR A 171 57.03 0.51 -1.85
C THR A 171 57.93 0.32 -3.05
N SER A 172 57.37 -0.06 -4.21
CA SER A 172 58.11 -0.17 -5.47
C SER A 172 58.68 1.17 -5.96
N GLN A 173 57.93 2.27 -5.84
CA GLN A 173 58.43 3.60 -6.16
C GLN A 173 59.51 4.08 -5.19
N TRP A 174 59.37 3.76 -3.89
CA TRP A 174 60.39 4.05 -2.88
C TRP A 174 61.71 3.32 -3.15
N GLN A 175 61.65 2.04 -3.53
CA GLN A 175 62.83 1.27 -3.92
C GLN A 175 63.51 1.87 -5.17
N ARG A 176 62.74 2.21 -6.22
CA ARG A 176 63.29 2.85 -7.43
C ARG A 176 63.93 4.22 -7.16
N ARG A 177 63.34 5.03 -6.27
CA ARG A 177 63.91 6.33 -5.86
C ARG A 177 65.20 6.17 -5.05
N ARG A 178 65.30 5.16 -4.19
CA ARG A 178 66.53 4.83 -3.45
C ARG A 178 67.67 4.42 -4.38
N HIS A 179 67.41 3.55 -5.37
CA HIS A 179 68.44 3.13 -6.32
C HIS A 179 68.98 4.29 -7.18
N ARG A 180 68.11 5.23 -7.61
CA ARG A 180 68.55 6.41 -8.39
C ARG A 180 69.45 7.39 -7.61
N ARG A 181 69.38 7.41 -6.29
CA ARG A 181 70.24 8.26 -5.44
C ARG A 181 71.58 7.63 -5.09
N ALA A 182 71.74 6.32 -5.28
CA ALA A 182 73.01 5.62 -5.03
C ALA A 182 73.94 5.61 -6.25
N THR A 183 73.44 6.02 -7.43
CA THR A 183 74.17 6.05 -8.71
C THR A 183 74.42 7.47 -9.22
N ALA A 184 74.16 8.50 -8.39
CA ALA A 184 74.47 9.90 -8.66
C ALA A 184 75.46 10.37 -7.58
#